data_AF-A0A656Z5F2-F1
#
_entry.id   AF-A0A656Z5F2-F1
#
_cell.length_a   1.000
_cell.length_b   1.000
_cell.length_c   1.000
_cell.angle_alpha   90.00
_cell.angle_beta   90.00
_cell.angle_gamma   90.00
#
_symmetry.space_group_name_H-M   'P 1'
#
loop_
_entity.id
_entity.type
_entity.pdbx_description
1 polymer ?
#
loop_
_entity_poly.entity_id
_entity_poly.type
_entity_poly.pdbx_seq_one_letter_code
_entity_poly.pdbx_strand_id
1 'polypeptide(L)'
;RQAFFEKVGAGMGGLAEHGIEALALGPVDPTKPYAPKQSFFAIWRFPDEAALDMLIAGITATGWHDYFDTINAAGAGTDLGGHLVQLAGVPFKEAA
;
A
#
# COMPACT_ATOMS: atom_id res chain seq x y z
N ARG A 1 10.60 -12.08 17.21
CA ARG A 1 9.38 -11.27 16.99
C ARG A 1 9.60 -9.80 17.35
N GLN A 2 9.97 -9.45 18.59
CA GLN A 2 10.25 -8.05 18.97
C GLN A 2 11.33 -7.39 18.11
N ALA A 3 12.51 -8.02 17.99
CA ALA A 3 13.60 -7.53 17.14
C ALA A 3 13.21 -7.34 15.66
N PHE A 4 12.25 -8.12 15.16
CA PHE A 4 11.71 -7.93 13.81
C PHE A 4 10.90 -6.64 13.72
N PHE A 5 10.01 -6.36 14.68
CA PHE A 5 9.23 -5.12 14.69
C PHE A 5 10.10 -3.88 14.97
N GLU A 6 11.19 -4.02 15.73
CA GLU A 6 12.20 -2.95 15.87
C GLU A 6 12.89 -2.66 14.53
N LYS A 7 13.27 -3.70 13.77
CA LYS A 7 13.83 -3.56 12.42
C LYS A 7 12.84 -2.89 11.47
N VAL A 8 11.56 -3.27 11.52
CA VAL A 8 10.49 -2.64 10.72
C VAL A 8 10.34 -1.17 11.10
N GLY A 9 10.24 -0.85 12.38
CA GLY A 9 10.12 0.53 12.87
C GLY A 9 11.30 1.41 12.46
N ALA A 10 12.53 0.88 12.56
CA ALA A 10 13.73 1.57 12.12
C ALA A 10 13.74 1.84 10.61
N GLY A 11 13.35 0.85 9.79
CA GLY A 11 13.24 1.00 8.34
C GLY A 11 12.18 2.03 7.92
N MET A 12 11.10 2.15 8.68
CA MET A 12 10.03 3.12 8.41
C MET A 12 10.37 4.55 8.85
N GLY A 13 11.21 4.73 9.87
CA GLY A 13 11.52 6.05 10.43
C GLY A 13 12.16 7.04 9.45
N GLY A 14 12.94 6.57 8.48
CA GLY A 14 13.61 7.43 7.49
C GLY A 14 12.74 7.82 6.30
N LEU A 15 11.57 7.20 6.12
CA LEU A 15 10.74 7.41 4.91
C LEU A 15 10.12 8.82 4.86
N ALA A 16 9.82 9.39 6.02
CA ALA A 16 9.24 10.74 6.11
C ALA A 16 10.18 11.83 5.57
N GLU A 17 11.50 11.65 5.69
CA GLU A 17 12.51 12.59 5.15
C GLU A 17 12.49 12.64 3.62
N HIS A 18 11.95 11.61 2.97
CA HIS A 18 11.77 11.51 1.53
C HIS A 18 10.35 11.89 1.07
N GLY A 19 9.54 12.49 1.95
CA GLY A 19 8.16 12.90 1.62
C GLY A 19 7.16 11.74 1.58
N ILE A 20 7.54 10.56 2.05
CA ILE A 20 6.65 9.40 2.13
C ILE A 20 5.82 9.50 3.41
N GLU A 21 4.51 9.60 3.25
CA GLU A 21 3.55 9.82 4.32
C GLU A 21 2.65 8.59 4.49
N ALA A 22 2.57 8.05 5.71
CA ALA A 22 1.58 7.04 6.07
C ALA A 22 0.22 7.72 6.35
N LEU A 23 -0.74 7.58 5.44
CA LEU A 23 -2.07 8.17 5.60
C LEU A 23 -2.95 7.36 6.54
N ALA A 24 -2.89 6.03 6.44
CA ALA A 24 -3.64 5.12 7.31
C ALA A 24 -2.99 3.75 7.36
N LEU A 25 -2.95 3.15 8.54
CA LEU A 25 -2.46 1.80 8.80
C LEU A 25 -3.46 1.14 9.75
N GLY A 26 -3.96 -0.05 9.44
CA GLY A 26 -4.96 -0.67 10.30
C GLY A 26 -5.44 -2.04 9.87
N PRO A 27 -6.21 -2.72 10.74
CA PRO A 27 -6.85 -3.97 10.39
C PRO A 27 -7.95 -3.74 9.35
N VAL A 28 -8.09 -4.67 8.41
CA VAL A 28 -9.26 -4.74 7.53
C VAL A 28 -10.48 -5.11 8.37
N ASP A 29 -11.62 -4.46 8.12
CA ASP A 29 -12.90 -4.88 8.70
C ASP A 29 -13.53 -5.98 7.82
N PRO A 30 -13.49 -7.26 8.26
CA PRO A 30 -13.98 -8.37 7.44
C PRO A 30 -15.51 -8.41 7.34
N THR A 31 -16.23 -7.56 8.10
CA THR A 31 -17.70 -7.50 8.05
C THR A 31 -18.21 -6.73 6.83
N LYS A 32 -17.33 -6.03 6.09
CA LYS A 32 -17.71 -5.26 4.92
C LYS A 32 -17.86 -6.15 3.68
N PRO A 33 -18.89 -5.94 2.83
CA PRO A 33 -19.01 -6.64 1.57
C PRO A 33 -17.76 -6.47 0.71
N TYR A 34 -17.31 -7.55 0.08
CA TYR A 34 -16.11 -7.58 -0.78
C TYR A 34 -14.79 -7.19 -0.09
N ALA A 35 -14.71 -7.33 1.24
CA ALA A 35 -13.46 -7.15 1.97
C ALA A 35 -12.34 -8.06 1.40
N PRO A 36 -11.09 -7.57 1.34
CA PRO A 36 -9.97 -8.37 0.88
C PRO A 36 -9.67 -9.52 1.86
N LYS A 37 -8.91 -10.51 1.40
CA LYS A 37 -8.49 -11.64 2.25
C LYS A 37 -7.38 -11.26 3.24
N GLN A 38 -6.65 -10.18 2.96
CA GLN A 38 -5.57 -9.66 3.81
C GLN A 38 -6.15 -9.08 5.11
N SER A 39 -5.45 -9.30 6.23
CA SER A 39 -5.92 -8.89 7.56
C SER A 39 -5.65 -7.42 7.90
N PHE A 40 -4.73 -6.77 7.18
CA PHE A 40 -4.31 -5.39 7.42
C PHE A 40 -4.19 -4.64 6.09
N PHE A 41 -4.33 -3.33 6.16
CA PHE A 41 -4.08 -2.41 5.05
C PHE A 41 -3.13 -1.29 5.46
N ALA A 42 -2.45 -0.74 4.47
CA ALA A 42 -1.56 0.42 4.60
C ALA A 42 -1.76 1.34 3.39
N ILE A 43 -2.10 2.61 3.65
CA ILE A 43 -2.28 3.64 2.63
C ILE A 43 -1.15 4.65 2.78
N TRP A 44 -0.43 4.86 1.69
CA TRP A 44 0.73 5.74 1.62
C TRP A 44 0.50 6.83 0.59
N ARG A 45 1.09 8.00 0.83
CA ARG A 45 1.27 9.06 -0.14
C ARG A 45 2.77 9.29 -0.33
N PHE A 46 3.19 9.53 -1.56
CA PHE A 46 4.57 9.79 -1.91
C PHE A 46 4.61 10.83 -3.05
N PRO A 47 5.69 11.62 -3.15
CA PRO A 47 5.78 12.72 -4.11
C PRO A 47 6.02 12.25 -5.56
N ASP A 48 6.70 11.12 -5.75
CA ASP A 48 7.12 10.62 -7.05
C ASP A 48 7.38 9.09 -7.03
N GLU A 49 7.71 8.54 -8.20
CA GLU A 49 8.02 7.12 -8.38
C GLU A 49 9.27 6.69 -7.59
N ALA A 50 10.26 7.58 -7.45
CA ALA A 50 11.48 7.26 -6.71
C ALA A 50 11.20 7.05 -5.22
N ALA A 51 10.30 7.85 -4.64
CA ALA A 51 9.82 7.67 -3.28
C ALA A 51 8.98 6.38 -3.11
N LEU A 52 8.19 6.01 -4.11
CA LEU A 52 7.50 4.70 -4.15
C LEU A 52 8.50 3.54 -4.13
N ASP A 53 9.54 3.60 -4.98
CA ASP A 53 10.57 2.57 -5.03
C ASP A 53 11.32 2.45 -3.71
N MET A 54 11.65 3.58 -3.06
CA MET A 54 12.27 3.60 -1.73
C MET A 54 11.38 2.95 -0.67
N LEU A 55 10.06 3.23 -0.67
CA LEU A 55 9.11 2.60 0.23
C LEU A 55 9.09 1.07 0.06
N ILE A 56 8.96 0.59 -1.18
CA ILE A 56 8.91 -0.85 -1.48
C ILE A 56 10.22 -1.53 -1.12
N ALA A 57 11.36 -0.93 -1.45
CA ALA A 57 12.68 -1.44 -1.12
C ALA A 57 12.89 -1.50 0.40
N GLY A 58 12.48 -0.46 1.12
CA GLY A 58 12.53 -0.38 2.58
C GLY A 58 11.76 -1.51 3.24
N ILE A 59 10.49 -1.72 2.84
CA ILE A 59 9.65 -2.83 3.35
C ILE A 59 10.32 -4.18 3.06
N THR A 60 10.80 -4.39 1.83
CA THR A 60 11.43 -5.64 1.41
C THR A 60 12.68 -5.94 2.24
N ALA A 61 13.54 -4.95 2.49
CA ALA A 61 14.77 -5.08 3.26
C ALA A 61 14.54 -5.50 4.73
N THR A 62 13.34 -5.27 5.26
CA THR A 62 13.01 -5.74 6.62
C THR A 62 12.87 -7.27 6.71
N GLY A 63 12.65 -7.97 5.59
CA GLY A 63 12.23 -9.38 5.57
C GLY A 63 10.72 -9.54 5.75
N TRP A 64 9.94 -8.47 5.49
CA TRP A 64 8.48 -8.44 5.69
C TRP A 64 7.77 -9.61 5.01
N HIS A 65 8.15 -9.89 3.76
CA HIS A 65 7.52 -10.89 2.91
C HIS A 65 7.83 -12.34 3.33
N ASP A 66 8.79 -12.56 4.24
CA ASP A 66 9.03 -13.88 4.83
C ASP A 66 7.95 -14.26 5.86
N TYR A 67 7.22 -13.27 6.37
CA TYR A 67 6.24 -13.44 7.44
C TYR A 67 4.80 -13.08 7.05
N PHE A 68 4.62 -12.18 6.08
CA PHE A 68 3.30 -11.67 5.71
C PHE A 68 3.09 -11.69 4.20
N ASP A 69 1.98 -12.29 3.78
CA ASP A 69 1.48 -12.16 2.42
C ASP A 69 1.09 -10.71 2.15
N THR A 70 1.71 -10.12 1.14
CA THR A 70 1.50 -8.71 0.79
C THR A 70 1.04 -8.61 -0.66
N ILE A 71 -0.02 -7.83 -0.89
CA ILE A 71 -0.44 -7.42 -2.24
C ILE A 71 -0.26 -5.92 -2.31
N ASN A 72 0.64 -5.47 -3.19
CA ASN A 72 0.84 -4.05 -3.45
C ASN A 72 -0.06 -3.58 -4.59
N ALA A 73 -0.70 -2.43 -4.39
CA ALA A 73 -1.34 -1.64 -5.43
C ALA A 73 -0.76 -0.22 -5.37
N ALA A 74 -0.16 0.22 -6.46
CA ALA A 74 0.50 1.52 -6.55
C ALA A 74 0.31 2.12 -7.94
N GLY A 75 0.56 3.42 -8.05
CA GLY A 75 0.49 4.15 -9.31
C GLY A 75 0.13 5.62 -9.08
N ALA A 76 0.12 6.38 -10.17
CA ALA A 76 -0.29 7.77 -10.15
C ALA A 76 -1.79 7.88 -9.81
N GLY A 77 -2.08 8.39 -8.61
CA GLY A 77 -3.44 8.73 -8.22
C GLY A 77 -3.97 9.93 -9.00
N THR A 78 -5.29 9.96 -9.20
CA THR A 78 -6.02 11.10 -9.76
C THR A 78 -7.25 11.38 -8.89
N ASP A 79 -7.90 12.52 -9.09
CA ASP A 79 -9.19 12.79 -8.48
C ASP A 79 -10.30 11.87 -9.03
N LEU A 80 -11.49 11.96 -8.43
CA LEU A 80 -12.65 11.16 -8.84
C LEU A 80 -12.97 11.34 -10.34
N GLY A 81 -12.86 12.57 -10.87
CA GLY A 81 -13.16 12.86 -12.26
C GLY A 81 -12.20 12.13 -13.21
N GLY A 82 -10.89 12.27 -13.00
CA GLY A 82 -9.88 11.56 -13.79
C GLY A 82 -9.99 10.05 -13.63
N HIS A 83 -10.33 9.55 -12.45
CA HIS A 83 -10.51 8.12 -12.23
C HIS A 83 -11.70 7.56 -13.00
N LEU A 84 -12.83 8.28 -13.04
CA LEU A 84 -13.99 7.90 -13.84
C LEU A 84 -13.67 7.84 -15.34
N VAL A 85 -12.83 8.76 -15.85
CA VAL A 85 -12.35 8.71 -17.24
C VAL A 85 -11.49 7.47 -17.49
N GLN A 86 -10.60 7.12 -16.57
CA GLN A 86 -9.81 5.89 -16.66
C GLN A 86 -10.70 4.64 -16.67
N LEU A 87 -11.70 4.58 -15.77
CA LEU A 87 -12.63 3.45 -15.67
C LEU A 87 -13.52 3.31 -16.92
N ALA A 88 -13.93 4.41 -17.53
CA ALA A 88 -14.74 4.38 -18.76
C ALA A 88 -14.03 3.70 -19.94
N GLY A 89 -12.69 3.61 -19.90
CA GLY A 89 -11.88 2.87 -20.87
C GLY A 89 -11.74 1.37 -20.59
N VAL A 90 -12.26 0.87 -19.46
CA VAL A 90 -12.12 -0.55 -19.07
C VAL A 90 -13.40 -1.31 -19.40
N PRO A 91 -13.34 -2.47 -20.07
CA PRO A 91 -14.51 -3.30 -20.30
C PRO A 91 -15.16 -3.75 -18.99
N PHE A 92 -16.48 -3.67 -18.90
CA PHE A 92 -17.18 -4.24 -17.75
C PHE A 92 -17.06 -5.76 -17.74
N LYS A 93 -17.03 -6.34 -16.54
CA LYS A 93 -17.14 -7.79 -16.38
C LYS A 93 -18.44 -8.25 -17.02
N GLU A 94 -18.36 -9.24 -17.91
CA GLU A 94 -19.57 -9.86 -18.47
C GLU A 94 -20.44 -10.41 -17.31
N ALA A 95 -21.76 -10.21 -17.42
CA ALA A 95 -22.69 -10.78 -16.48
C ALA A 95 -22.55 -12.32 -16.54
N ALA A 96 -22.24 -12.93 -15.40
CA ALA A 96 -22.15 -14.37 -15.24
C ALA A 96 -23.54 -15.01 -15.23
#